data_AF-A0A3D3V668-F1
#
_entry.id   AF-A0A3D3V668-F1
#
_cell.length_a   1.000
_cell.length_b   1.000
_cell.length_c   1.000
_cell.angle_alpha   90.00
_cell.angle_beta   90.00
_cell.angle_gamma   90.00
#
_symmetry.space_group_name_H-M   'P 1'
#
loop_
_entity.id
_entity.type
_entity.pdbx_description
1 polymer ?
#
loop_
_entity_poly.entity_id
_entity_poly.type
_entity_poly.pdbx_seq_one_letter_code
_entity_poly.pdbx_strand_id
1 'polypeptide(L)' 'LHSPLMAVTNAISSVIIVGALIAAGPDEWNISKTFGFIAVILASVNIFGGFIVTQRMLAMFRAKK' A
#
# COMPACT_ATOMS: atom_id res chain seq x y z
N LEU A 1 6.94 -9.91 -17.98
CA LEU A 1 6.63 -8.74 -17.11
C LEU A 1 5.18 -8.67 -16.62
N HIS A 2 4.26 -9.56 -17.03
CA HIS A 2 2.87 -9.54 -16.53
C HIS A 2 2.76 -9.72 -15.01
N SER A 3 3.51 -10.65 -14.40
CA SER A 3 3.48 -10.85 -12.94
C SER A 3 4.09 -9.68 -12.16
N PRO A 4 5.25 -9.10 -12.55
CA PRO A 4 5.74 -7.86 -11.96
C PRO A 4 4.78 -6.67 -12.14
N LEU A 5 4.13 -6.55 -13.30
CA LEU A 5 3.14 -5.51 -13.54
C LEU A 5 1.94 -5.65 -12.58
N MET A 6 1.45 -6.88 -12.39
CA MET A 6 0.39 -7.17 -11.41
C MET A 6 0.80 -6.80 -9.98
N ALA A 7 2.05 -7.07 -9.59
CA ALA A 7 2.57 -6.69 -8.27
C ALA A 7 2.64 -5.16 -8.10
N VAL A 8 3.08 -4.42 -9.13
CA VAL A 8 3.08 -2.94 -9.13
C VAL A 8 1.66 -2.40 -9.01
N THR A 9 0.71 -2.91 -9.80
CA THR A 9 -0.68 -2.44 -9.73
C THR A 9 -1.31 -2.72 -8.37
N ASN A 10 -0.92 -3.82 -7.72
CA ASN A 10 -1.34 -4.09 -6.33
C ASN A 10 -0.77 -3.05 -5.36
N ALA A 11 0.52 -2.73 -5.46
CA ALA A 11 1.12 -1.69 -4.62
C ALA A 11 0.45 -0.31 -4.83
N ILE A 12 0.20 0.07 -6.09
CA ILE A 12 -0.43 1.35 -6.46
C ILE A 12 -1.91 1.43 -6.02
N SER A 13 -2.62 0.31 -5.96
CA SER A 13 -4.01 0.28 -5.46
C SER A 13 -4.15 0.82 -4.04
N SER A 14 -3.04 0.88 -3.29
CA SER A 14 -2.95 1.49 -1.97
C SER A 14 -3.18 3.00 -1.94
N VAL A 15 -3.53 3.65 -3.07
CA VAL A 15 -4.03 5.04 -3.13
C VAL A 15 -5.22 5.28 -2.18
N ILE A 16 -5.90 4.21 -1.76
CA ILE A 16 -6.89 4.22 -0.68
C ILE A 16 -6.39 4.87 0.62
N ILE A 17 -5.06 4.96 0.85
CA ILE A 17 -4.50 5.62 2.02
C ILE A 17 -4.90 7.10 2.12
N VAL A 18 -5.16 7.76 0.99
CA VAL A 18 -5.67 9.15 0.97
C VAL A 18 -7.04 9.21 1.65
N GLY A 19 -7.94 8.28 1.33
CA GLY A 19 -9.25 8.18 1.98
C GLY A 19 -9.14 7.81 3.46
N ALA A 20 -8.21 6.92 3.82
CA ALA A 20 -7.97 6.54 5.20
C ALA A 20 -7.48 7.73 6.06
N LEU A 21 -6.59 8.57 5.52
CA LEU A 21 -6.11 9.78 6.19
C LEU A 21 -7.22 10.81 6.36
N ILE A 22 -8.10 10.98 5.35
CA ILE A 22 -9.28 11.85 5.47
C ILE A 22 -10.21 11.34 6.58
N ALA A 23 -10.48 10.02 6.62
CA ALA A 23 -11.33 9.41 7.64
C ALA A 23 -10.75 9.50 9.07
N ALA A 24 -9.42 9.49 9.20
CA ALA A 24 -8.69 9.62 10.46
C ALA A 24 -8.46 11.08 10.91
N GLY A 25 -8.71 12.05 10.02
CA GLY A 25 -8.45 13.47 10.24
C GLY A 25 -9.32 14.21 11.27
N PRO A 26 -10.59 13.84 11.54
CA PRO A 26 -11.39 14.54 12.55
C PRO A 26 -10.74 14.53 13.94
N ASP A 27 -10.88 15.62 14.69
CA ASP A 27 -10.27 15.73 16.04
C ASP A 27 -10.95 14.80 17.04
N GLU A 28 -12.28 14.76 17.03
CA GLU A 28 -13.07 13.92 17.92
C GLU A 28 -12.92 12.42 17.60
N TRP A 29 -12.90 11.62 18.66
CA TRP A 29 -12.84 10.17 18.53
C TRP A 29 -14.20 9.60 18.14
N ASN A 30 -14.37 9.32 16.85
CA ASN A 30 -15.59 8.76 16.29
C ASN A 30 -15.32 7.44 15.55
N ILE A 31 -16.39 6.82 15.07
CA ILE A 31 -16.31 5.55 14.31
C ILE A 31 -15.45 5.71 13.06
N SER A 32 -15.58 6.83 12.34
CA SER A 32 -14.77 7.13 11.15
C SER A 32 -13.29 7.16 11.48
N LYS A 33 -12.89 7.79 12.58
CA LYS A 33 -11.48 7.89 13.01
C LYS A 33 -10.90 6.54 13.37
N THR A 34 -11.70 5.70 14.04
CA THR A 34 -11.28 4.34 14.41
C THR A 34 -11.03 3.48 13.16
N PHE A 35 -11.98 3.47 12.22
CA PHE A 35 -11.82 2.75 10.96
C PHE A 35 -10.75 3.36 10.06
N GLY A 36 -10.61 4.69 10.04
CA GLY A 36 -9.57 5.41 9.33
C GLY A 36 -8.17 5.03 9.82
N PHE A 37 -7.98 4.95 11.14
CA PHE A 37 -6.73 4.50 11.74
C PHE A 37 -6.37 3.06 11.33
N ILE A 38 -7.33 2.13 11.41
CA ILE A 38 -7.13 0.74 10.96
C ILE A 38 -6.81 0.71 9.45
N ALA A 39 -7.53 1.49 8.65
CA ALA A 39 -7.32 1.57 7.21
C ALA A 39 -5.92 2.12 6.86
N VAL A 40 -5.39 3.11 7.61
CA VAL A 40 -4.02 3.61 7.42
C VAL A 40 -3.00 2.51 7.68
N ILE A 41 -3.17 1.70 8.73
CA ILE A 41 -2.28 0.58 9.04
C ILE A 41 -2.30 -0.45 7.90
N LEU A 42 -3.49 -0.88 7.49
CA LEU A 42 -3.65 -1.89 6.44
C LEU A 42 -3.12 -1.40 5.08
N ALA A 43 -3.42 -0.14 4.72
CA ALA A 43 -2.89 0.48 3.51
C ALA A 43 -1.36 0.57 3.55
N SER A 44 -0.78 0.93 4.69
CA SER A 44 0.68 0.99 4.86
C SER A 44 1.33 -0.39 4.63
N VAL A 45 0.76 -1.47 5.18
CA VAL A 45 1.25 -2.83 4.94
C VAL A 45 1.23 -3.18 3.45
N ASN A 46 0.16 -2.82 2.73
CA ASN A 46 0.05 -3.07 1.29
C ASN A 46 1.07 -2.24 0.48
N ILE A 47 1.28 -0.97 0.83
CA ILE A 47 2.31 -0.11 0.21
C ILE A 47 3.69 -0.76 0.36
N PHE A 48 4.14 -0.97 1.59
CA PHE A 48 5.50 -1.46 1.83
C PHE A 48 5.68 -2.89 1.31
N GLY A 49 4.74 -3.79 1.58
CA GLY A 49 4.78 -5.17 1.09
C GLY A 49 4.76 -5.24 -0.44
N GLY A 50 3.85 -4.50 -1.08
CA GLY A 50 3.71 -4.45 -2.54
C GLY A 50 4.97 -3.94 -3.23
N PHE A 51 5.58 -2.86 -2.72
CA PHE A 51 6.81 -2.33 -3.29
C PHE A 51 8.03 -3.23 -3.04
N ILE A 52 8.19 -3.81 -1.84
CA ILE A 52 9.30 -4.74 -1.54
C ILE A 52 9.24 -5.98 -2.44
N VAL A 53 8.06 -6.59 -2.59
CA VAL A 53 7.88 -7.78 -3.44
C VAL A 53 8.13 -7.42 -4.90
N THR A 54 7.63 -6.28 -5.37
CA THR A 54 7.89 -5.79 -6.73
C THR A 54 9.39 -5.62 -6.98
N GLN A 55 10.11 -4.99 -6.05
CA GLN A 55 11.57 -4.81 -6.17
C GLN A 55 12.30 -6.15 -6.25
N ARG A 56 11.91 -7.13 -5.42
CA ARG A 56 12.44 -8.49 -5.49
C ARG A 56 12.15 -9.16 -6.83
N MET A 57 10.94 -9.00 -7.36
CA MET A 57 10.57 -9.53 -8.67
C MET A 57 11.37 -8.91 -9.81
N LEU A 58 11.56 -7.58 -9.78
CA LEU A 58 12.34 -6.87 -10.80
C LEU A 58 13.84 -7.20 -10.69
N ALA A 59 14.35 -7.43 -9.48
CA ALA A 59 15.74 -7.84 -9.28
C ALA A 59 16.05 -9.19 -9.92
N MET A 60 15.08 -10.11 -10.05
CA MET A 60 15.26 -11.39 -10.76
C MET A 60 15.52 -11.23 -12.26
N PHE A 61 15.13 -10.10 -12.87
CA PHE A 61 15.38 -9.80 -14.28
C PHE A 61 16.69 -9.05 -14.51
N ARG A 62 17.42 -8.67 -13.45
CA ARG A 62 18.74 -8.05 -13.58
C ARG A 62 19.76 -9.18 -13.75
N ALA A 63 20.57 -9.11 -14.81
CA ALA A 63 21.69 -10.04 -14.99
C ALA A 63 22.60 -9.96 -13.77
N LYS A 64 22.91 -11.11 -13.17
CA LYS A 64 23.85 -11.23 -12.07
C LYS A 64 25.23 -10.85 -12.62
N LYS A 65 25.79 -9.72 -12.19
CA LYS A 65 27.24 -9.48 -12.33
C LYS A 65 27.98 -10.50 -11.49
#